data_AF-A0A1V5ULS9-F1
#
_entry.id   AF-A0A1V5ULS9-F1
#
_cell.length_a   1.000
_cell.length_b   1.000
_cell.length_c   1.000
_cell.angle_alpha   90.00
_cell.angle_beta   90.00
_cell.angle_gamma   90.00
#
_symmetry.space_group_name_H-M   'P 1'
#
loop_
_entity.id
_entity.type
_entity.pdbx_description
1 polymer ?
#
loop_
_entity_poly.entity_id
_entity_poly.type
_entity_poly.pdbx_seq_one_letter_code
_entity_poly.pdbx_strand_id
1 'polypeptide(L)'
;MLALKLSFILYFYIGFRIGKAVFNRYGSVFSDNGLSFKINAALAGIFISCVALAAFIRLSFDIELLLPQIIRIHATHFKWYGVESLFACLTGFASGLYHAEPLNLRRKLYITAVLLFSLFLYFEHFYTRPIYALCRNQMKDGFVIQTFQSSCGPSSLANLFILHGRKITENEAAKAARTRYTGTTGDELALAAASLDKSVYARYFKMPFEDVEKLDLPCVLSFNEEHFVTYIGKRKHLYEYVDPSIGICLAKKEDLTSQWDGKALYIYPEDFNFELRKGESDERIKKIKKALDALYKKGSADAVYDGLYDDSLEASLRRFTADYKTLSTENSKINPYNNLLIFSKAYPLK
;
A
#
# COMPACT_ATOMS: atom_id res chain seq x y z
N MET A 1 21.12 3.23 -6.42
CA MET A 1 21.93 4.25 -5.71
C MET A 1 22.81 5.10 -6.63
N LEU A 2 23.42 4.58 -7.70
CA LEU A 2 24.29 5.40 -8.58
C LEU A 2 23.55 6.54 -9.30
N ALA A 3 22.36 6.26 -9.85
CA ALA A 3 21.51 7.28 -10.51
C ALA A 3 21.05 8.40 -9.57
N LEU A 4 20.82 8.07 -8.28
CA LEU A 4 20.45 9.02 -7.23
C LEU A 4 21.57 10.03 -6.94
N LYS A 5 22.83 9.60 -7.04
CA LYS A 5 23.98 10.50 -6.81
C LYS A 5 24.21 11.46 -7.97
N LEU A 6 23.85 11.06 -9.19
CA LEU A 6 23.95 11.92 -10.38
C LEU A 6 22.87 13.02 -10.39
N SER A 7 21.65 12.70 -9.93
CA SER A 7 20.58 13.70 -9.83
C SER A 7 20.91 14.77 -8.79
N PHE A 8 21.45 14.40 -7.63
CA PHE A 8 21.87 15.38 -6.61
C PHE A 8 22.86 16.40 -7.19
N ILE A 9 23.89 15.93 -7.89
CA ILE A 9 24.90 16.79 -8.54
C ILE A 9 24.23 17.70 -9.58
N LEU A 10 23.33 17.16 -10.39
CA LEU A 10 22.62 17.91 -11.42
C LEU A 10 21.76 19.03 -10.82
N TYR A 11 20.90 18.72 -9.85
CA TYR A 11 20.02 19.72 -9.20
C TYR A 11 20.83 20.75 -8.42
N PHE A 12 21.91 20.33 -7.75
CA PHE A 12 22.85 21.26 -7.12
C PHE A 12 23.46 22.22 -8.15
N TYR A 13 23.93 21.71 -9.29
CA TYR A 13 24.54 22.54 -10.34
C TYR A 13 23.52 23.51 -10.95
N ILE A 14 22.30 23.07 -11.21
CA ILE A 14 21.20 23.92 -11.68
C ILE A 14 20.95 25.05 -10.67
N GLY A 15 20.76 24.71 -9.39
CA GLY A 15 20.60 25.69 -8.32
C GLY A 15 21.76 26.68 -8.28
N PHE A 16 23.00 26.20 -8.33
CA PHE A 16 24.21 27.02 -8.34
C PHE A 16 24.25 28.02 -9.49
N ARG A 17 23.93 27.59 -10.71
CA ARG A 17 23.87 28.47 -11.89
C ARG A 17 22.83 29.57 -11.73
N ILE A 18 21.65 29.22 -11.20
CA ILE A 18 20.58 30.19 -10.93
C ILE A 18 21.02 31.18 -9.85
N GLY A 19 21.56 30.69 -8.72
CA GLY A 19 22.04 31.55 -7.63
C GLY A 19 23.14 32.51 -8.08
N LYS A 20 24.09 32.02 -8.88
CA LYS A 20 25.15 32.87 -9.47
C LYS A 20 24.58 33.91 -10.43
N ALA A 21 23.59 33.57 -11.25
CA ALA A 21 22.94 34.53 -12.14
C ALA A 21 22.19 35.63 -11.36
N VAL A 22 21.51 35.27 -10.26
CA VAL A 22 20.86 36.22 -9.35
C VAL A 22 21.90 37.14 -8.70
N PHE A 23 23.00 36.58 -8.19
CA PHE A 23 24.09 37.38 -7.62
C PHE A 23 24.69 38.34 -8.65
N ASN A 24 24.97 37.89 -9.87
CA ASN A 24 25.51 38.78 -10.90
C ASN A 24 24.57 39.93 -11.26
N ARG A 25 23.25 39.73 -11.15
CA ARG A 25 22.24 40.74 -11.48
C ARG A 25 21.95 41.71 -10.35
N TYR A 26 22.02 41.26 -9.10
CA TYR A 26 21.59 42.03 -7.92
C TYR A 26 22.69 42.19 -6.85
N GLY A 27 23.90 41.71 -7.13
CA GLY A 27 25.06 41.62 -6.22
C GLY A 27 25.40 42.91 -5.49
N SER A 28 25.30 44.05 -6.19
CA SER A 28 25.57 45.38 -5.64
C SER A 28 24.59 45.80 -4.54
N VAL A 29 23.41 45.20 -4.48
CA VAL A 29 22.41 45.49 -3.45
C VAL A 29 22.71 44.67 -2.17
N PHE A 30 23.42 43.54 -2.28
CA PHE A 30 23.74 42.66 -1.14
C PHE A 30 24.84 43.20 -0.22
N SER A 31 25.56 44.26 -0.59
CA SER A 31 26.57 44.88 0.26
C SER A 31 26.00 45.64 1.47
N ASP A 32 24.68 45.88 1.49
CA ASP A 32 23.98 46.36 2.67
C ASP A 32 23.80 45.21 3.67
N ASN A 33 24.50 45.30 4.81
CA ASN A 33 24.43 44.32 5.90
C ASN A 33 22.98 44.06 6.39
N GLY A 34 22.12 45.07 6.34
CA GLY A 34 20.71 44.92 6.71
C GLY A 34 19.91 44.12 5.68
N LEU A 35 20.22 44.26 4.39
CA LEU A 35 19.56 43.53 3.32
C LEU A 35 20.06 42.08 3.23
N SER A 36 21.37 41.86 3.41
CA SER A 36 21.96 40.51 3.46
C SER A 36 21.33 39.67 4.57
N PHE A 37 21.18 40.22 5.77
CA PHE A 37 20.48 39.53 6.87
C PHE A 37 19.04 39.16 6.53
N LYS A 38 18.27 40.09 5.94
CA LYS A 38 16.88 39.85 5.52
C LYS A 38 16.77 38.75 4.47
N ILE A 39 17.67 38.74 3.49
CA ILE A 39 17.68 37.71 2.45
C ILE A 39 18.09 36.35 3.04
N ASN A 40 19.04 36.32 3.95
CA ASN A 40 19.45 35.10 4.63
C ASN A 40 18.34 34.52 5.52
N ALA A 41 17.62 35.39 6.23
CA ALA A 41 16.43 35.02 6.99
C ALA A 41 15.31 34.50 6.06
N ALA A 42 15.11 35.14 4.89
CA ALA A 42 14.14 34.69 3.90
C ALA A 42 14.52 33.33 3.28
N LEU A 43 15.80 33.11 2.94
CA LEU A 43 16.29 31.83 2.41
C LEU A 43 16.23 30.73 3.45
N ALA A 44 16.59 31.01 4.70
CA ALA A 44 16.41 30.08 5.82
C ALA A 44 14.93 29.78 6.06
N GLY A 45 14.06 30.79 5.98
CA GLY A 45 12.61 30.63 6.08
C GLY A 45 12.03 29.79 4.94
N ILE A 46 12.44 30.03 3.69
CA ILE A 46 12.06 29.22 2.52
C ILE A 46 12.56 27.79 2.71
N PHE A 47 13.81 27.61 3.13
CA PHE A 47 14.39 26.31 3.37
C PHE A 47 13.61 25.55 4.46
N ILE A 48 13.36 26.17 5.62
CA ILE A 48 12.56 25.58 6.70
C ILE A 48 11.14 25.29 6.22
N SER A 49 10.53 26.18 5.44
CA SER A 49 9.19 25.99 4.87
C SER A 49 9.17 24.83 3.86
N CYS A 50 10.22 24.66 3.06
CA CYS A 50 10.38 23.55 2.14
C CYS A 50 10.59 22.23 2.88
N VAL A 51 11.39 22.22 3.95
CA VAL A 51 11.55 21.03 4.82
C VAL A 51 10.26 20.71 5.55
N ALA A 52 9.55 21.71 6.06
CA ALA A 52 8.25 21.55 6.71
C ALA A 52 7.19 21.07 5.71
N LEU A 53 7.18 21.60 4.48
CA LEU A 53 6.30 21.15 3.40
C LEU A 53 6.63 19.73 2.97
N ALA A 54 7.91 19.36 2.89
CA ALA A 54 8.34 17.99 2.63
C ALA A 54 7.92 17.03 3.74
N ALA A 55 8.04 17.46 5.01
CA ALA A 55 7.53 16.73 6.17
C ALA A 55 5.99 16.66 6.17
N PHE A 56 5.30 17.70 5.70
CA PHE A 56 3.85 17.75 5.58
C PHE A 56 3.32 16.86 4.44
N ILE A 57 3.90 16.92 3.24
CA ILE A 57 3.62 16.00 2.12
C ILE A 57 3.81 14.53 2.54
N ARG A 58 4.65 14.33 3.54
CA ARG A 58 4.90 13.04 4.18
C ARG A 58 3.91 12.70 5.30
N LEU A 59 3.40 13.66 6.07
CA LEU A 59 2.42 13.40 7.14
C LEU A 59 0.98 13.31 6.59
N SER A 60 0.70 14.01 5.50
CA SER A 60 -0.59 14.00 4.81
C SER A 60 -0.59 12.92 3.74
N PHE A 61 -0.86 11.67 4.13
CA PHE A 61 -0.97 10.53 3.21
C PHE A 61 -2.41 10.31 2.78
N ASP A 62 -2.74 10.73 1.56
CA ASP A 62 -3.91 10.22 0.82
C ASP A 62 -3.79 10.32 -0.71
N ILE A 63 -2.94 11.22 -1.23
CA ILE A 63 -2.78 11.40 -2.69
C ILE A 63 -2.27 10.13 -3.37
N GLU A 64 -1.54 9.26 -2.67
CA GLU A 64 -1.07 7.98 -3.21
C GLU A 64 -2.21 7.01 -3.56
N LEU A 65 -3.38 7.17 -2.94
CA LEU A 65 -4.58 6.40 -3.29
C LEU A 65 -5.11 6.76 -4.68
N LEU A 66 -4.79 7.95 -5.19
CA LEU A 66 -5.16 8.40 -6.54
C LEU A 66 -4.19 7.90 -7.62
N LEU A 67 -3.02 7.38 -7.22
CA LEU A 67 -1.98 6.94 -8.16
C LEU A 67 -2.16 5.46 -8.57
N PRO A 68 -1.82 5.10 -9.83
CA PRO A 68 -1.74 3.72 -10.26
C PRO A 68 -0.88 2.86 -9.32
N GLN A 69 -1.26 1.59 -9.13
CA GLN A 69 -0.66 0.69 -8.14
C GLN A 69 0.87 0.60 -8.24
N ILE A 70 1.43 0.61 -9.46
CA ILE A 70 2.87 0.55 -9.70
C ILE A 70 3.63 1.76 -9.11
N ILE A 71 2.99 2.93 -9.12
CA ILE A 71 3.52 4.17 -8.57
C ILE A 71 3.38 4.16 -7.05
N ARG A 72 2.26 3.66 -6.51
CA ARG A 72 2.04 3.55 -5.06
C ARG A 72 3.12 2.71 -4.35
N ILE A 73 3.52 1.60 -4.95
CA ILE A 73 4.59 0.73 -4.43
C ILE A 73 5.94 1.46 -4.33
N HIS A 74 6.18 2.45 -5.20
CA HIS A 74 7.43 3.21 -5.26
C HIS A 74 7.28 4.63 -4.70
N ALA A 75 6.08 5.02 -4.23
CA ALA A 75 5.75 6.39 -3.88
C ALA A 75 6.60 6.90 -2.72
N THR A 76 6.94 6.02 -1.77
CA THR A 76 7.88 6.35 -0.69
C THR A 76 9.24 6.75 -1.26
N HIS A 77 9.83 5.95 -2.15
CA HIS A 77 11.13 6.27 -2.77
C HIS A 77 11.06 7.52 -3.65
N PHE A 78 9.96 7.70 -4.38
CA PHE A 78 9.73 8.88 -5.20
C PHE A 78 9.65 10.17 -4.36
N LYS A 79 8.94 10.13 -3.24
CA LYS A 79 8.86 11.24 -2.28
C LYS A 79 10.24 11.61 -1.74
N TRP A 80 11.04 10.62 -1.31
CA TRP A 80 12.39 10.86 -0.81
C TRP A 80 13.30 11.50 -1.86
N TYR A 81 13.23 11.03 -3.10
CA TYR A 81 13.95 11.63 -4.23
C TYR A 81 13.55 13.10 -4.49
N GLY A 82 12.27 13.41 -4.39
CA GLY A 82 11.77 14.78 -4.55
C GLY A 82 12.35 15.74 -3.50
N VAL A 83 12.37 15.30 -2.24
CA VAL A 83 12.93 16.11 -1.14
C VAL A 83 14.44 16.26 -1.26
N GLU A 84 15.15 15.18 -1.61
CA GLU A 84 16.60 15.20 -1.85
C GLU A 84 16.95 16.18 -2.99
N SER A 85 16.20 16.14 -4.10
CA SER A 85 16.40 17.03 -5.25
C SER A 85 16.15 18.50 -4.90
N LEU A 86 15.12 18.79 -4.10
CA LEU A 86 14.82 20.13 -3.60
C LEU A 86 15.94 20.64 -2.69
N PHE A 87 16.41 19.81 -1.77
CA PHE A 87 17.53 20.13 -0.88
C PHE A 87 18.80 20.44 -1.68
N ALA A 88 19.12 19.61 -2.68
CA ALA A 88 20.26 19.81 -3.56
C ALA A 88 20.17 21.15 -4.30
N CYS A 89 19.01 21.46 -4.87
CA CYS A 89 18.76 22.71 -5.59
C CYS A 89 18.89 23.95 -4.68
N LEU A 90 18.29 23.94 -3.49
CA LEU A 90 18.37 25.05 -2.53
C LEU A 90 19.80 25.28 -2.05
N THR A 91 20.53 24.19 -1.76
CA THR A 91 21.94 24.26 -1.35
C THR A 91 22.81 24.79 -2.49
N GLY A 92 22.57 24.33 -3.71
CA GLY A 92 23.21 24.84 -4.92
C GLY A 92 22.96 26.34 -5.09
N PHE A 93 21.70 26.76 -5.00
CA PHE A 93 21.29 28.16 -5.11
C PHE A 93 21.97 29.06 -4.08
N ALA A 94 21.96 28.66 -2.81
CA ALA A 94 22.70 29.37 -1.76
C ALA A 94 24.20 29.41 -2.07
N SER A 95 24.79 28.30 -2.52
CA SER A 95 26.22 28.26 -2.90
C SER A 95 26.54 29.21 -4.07
N GLY A 96 25.62 29.38 -5.01
CA GLY A 96 25.73 30.31 -6.13
C GLY A 96 25.66 31.77 -5.69
N LEU A 97 24.74 32.10 -4.78
CA LEU A 97 24.63 33.44 -4.19
C LEU A 97 25.88 33.85 -3.42
N TYR A 98 26.46 32.90 -2.67
CA TYR A 98 27.62 33.14 -1.81
C TYR A 98 28.96 32.89 -2.51
N HIS A 99 28.99 32.65 -3.82
CA HIS A 99 30.19 32.21 -4.51
C HIS A 99 31.35 33.22 -4.42
N ALA A 100 31.03 34.52 -4.42
CA ALA A 100 31.97 35.63 -4.34
C ALA A 100 32.33 36.04 -2.89
N GLU A 101 31.67 35.46 -1.89
CA GLU A 101 31.89 35.78 -0.48
C GLU A 101 33.21 35.19 0.06
N PRO A 102 33.77 35.77 1.16
CA PRO A 102 34.97 35.25 1.80
C PRO A 102 34.87 33.77 2.14
N LEU A 103 36.02 33.08 2.10
CA LEU A 103 36.09 31.64 2.34
C LEU A 103 35.44 31.20 3.66
N ASN A 104 35.54 32.01 4.72
CA ASN A 104 34.95 31.71 6.02
C ASN A 104 33.43 31.63 5.98
N LEU A 105 32.77 32.51 5.21
CA LEU A 105 31.32 32.53 5.09
C LEU A 105 30.83 31.36 4.24
N ARG A 106 31.52 31.06 3.15
CA ARG A 106 31.28 29.86 2.32
C ARG A 106 31.44 28.56 3.12
N ARG A 107 32.48 28.47 3.97
CA ARG A 107 32.67 27.32 4.87
C ARG A 107 31.51 27.15 5.85
N LYS A 108 31.03 28.22 6.48
CA LYS A 108 29.85 28.16 7.36
C LYS A 108 28.62 27.65 6.62
N LEU A 109 28.35 28.15 5.41
CA LEU A 109 27.25 27.66 4.58
C LEU A 109 27.36 26.15 4.30
N TYR A 110 28.53 25.68 3.87
CA TYR A 110 28.74 24.26 3.57
C TYR A 110 28.60 23.38 4.82
N ILE A 111 29.11 23.81 5.96
CA ILE A 111 28.95 23.08 7.24
C ILE A 111 27.46 22.99 7.60
N THR A 112 26.72 24.10 7.54
CA THR A 112 25.28 24.12 7.81
C THR A 112 24.52 23.20 6.86
N ALA A 113 24.82 23.24 5.56
CA ALA A 113 24.19 22.36 4.58
C ALA A 113 24.49 20.87 4.86
N VAL A 114 25.73 20.52 5.20
CA VAL A 114 26.10 19.15 5.57
C VAL A 114 25.38 18.68 6.82
N LEU A 115 25.27 19.52 7.85
CA LEU A 115 24.56 19.19 9.10
C LEU A 115 23.07 18.94 8.83
N LEU A 116 22.42 19.84 8.09
CA LEU A 116 20.99 19.71 7.76
C LEU A 116 20.72 18.50 6.88
N PHE A 117 21.61 18.21 5.92
CA PHE A 117 21.49 17.02 5.08
C PHE A 117 21.72 15.73 5.87
N SER A 118 22.70 15.72 6.79
CA SER A 118 22.95 14.58 7.66
C SER A 118 21.77 14.30 8.59
N LEU A 119 21.15 15.34 9.13
CA LEU A 119 19.94 15.23 9.94
C LEU A 119 18.76 14.68 9.11
N PHE A 120 18.62 15.16 7.87
CA PHE A 120 17.63 14.63 6.93
C PHE A 120 17.84 13.13 6.65
N LEU A 121 19.06 12.72 6.30
CA LEU A 121 19.40 11.32 6.07
C LEU A 121 19.18 10.45 7.31
N TYR A 122 19.46 10.98 8.50
CA TYR A 122 19.17 10.31 9.76
C TYR A 122 17.66 10.04 9.91
N PHE A 123 16.80 11.03 9.67
CA PHE A 123 15.35 10.84 9.72
C PHE A 123 14.87 9.88 8.64
N GLU A 124 15.35 10.01 7.39
CA GLU A 124 15.04 9.05 6.32
C GLU A 124 15.33 7.63 6.77
N HIS A 125 16.55 7.38 7.26
CA HIS A 125 16.96 6.08 7.75
C HIS A 125 16.08 5.62 8.92
N PHE A 126 15.85 6.47 9.91
CA PHE A 126 15.06 6.16 11.10
C PHE A 126 13.64 5.67 10.76
N TYR A 127 13.01 6.28 9.75
CA TYR A 127 11.64 5.97 9.39
C TYR A 127 11.50 4.88 8.32
N THR A 128 12.49 4.73 7.45
CA THR A 128 12.52 3.67 6.44
C THR A 128 13.11 2.38 6.97
N ARG A 129 13.70 2.40 8.18
CA ARG A 129 14.28 1.20 8.77
C ARG A 129 13.22 0.09 8.89
N PRO A 130 13.58 -1.14 8.53
CA PRO A 130 12.69 -2.27 8.66
C PRO A 130 12.41 -2.59 10.12
N ILE A 131 11.20 -3.09 10.41
CA ILE A 131 10.81 -3.47 11.78
C ILE A 131 10.94 -4.97 12.06
N TYR A 132 11.13 -5.81 11.05
CA TYR A 132 10.96 -7.26 11.20
C TYR A 132 11.82 -7.85 12.32
N ALA A 133 13.07 -7.40 12.50
CA ALA A 133 13.94 -7.87 13.59
C ALA A 133 13.43 -7.51 15.01
N LEU A 134 12.48 -6.58 15.12
CA LEU A 134 11.85 -6.16 16.36
C LEU A 134 10.58 -6.95 16.68
N CYS A 135 10.02 -7.65 15.70
CA CYS A 135 8.85 -8.52 15.87
C CYS A 135 9.22 -9.78 16.67
N ARG A 136 8.44 -10.08 17.71
CA ARG A 136 8.67 -11.19 18.67
C ARG A 136 7.82 -12.43 18.40
N ASN A 137 7.00 -12.44 17.34
CA ASN A 137 6.23 -13.61 16.90
C ASN A 137 5.33 -14.17 18.00
N GLN A 138 4.56 -13.30 18.66
CA GLN A 138 3.66 -13.72 19.72
C GLN A 138 2.32 -14.18 19.15
N MET A 139 1.69 -15.11 19.87
CA MET A 139 0.37 -15.60 19.55
C MET A 139 -0.54 -15.58 20.77
N LYS A 140 -1.83 -15.37 20.53
CA LYS A 140 -2.91 -15.45 21.50
C LYS A 140 -4.08 -16.18 20.84
N ASP A 141 -4.62 -17.19 21.52
CA ASP A 141 -5.78 -17.98 21.07
C ASP A 141 -5.64 -18.56 19.64
N GLY A 142 -4.42 -18.95 19.26
CA GLY A 142 -4.14 -19.51 17.94
C GLY A 142 -3.92 -18.48 16.83
N PHE A 143 -3.98 -17.18 17.14
CA PHE A 143 -3.72 -16.08 16.22
C PHE A 143 -2.47 -15.29 16.60
N VAL A 144 -1.81 -14.71 15.61
CA VAL A 144 -0.68 -13.78 15.77
C VAL A 144 -1.17 -12.44 16.31
N ILE A 145 -0.47 -11.93 17.32
CA ILE A 145 -0.66 -10.58 17.85
C ILE A 145 0.54 -9.70 17.53
N GLN A 146 0.31 -8.41 17.32
CA GLN A 146 1.37 -7.46 17.03
C GLN A 146 2.24 -7.22 18.26
N THR A 147 3.55 -7.26 18.07
CA THR A 147 4.52 -6.99 19.13
C THR A 147 5.26 -5.66 18.90
N PHE A 148 5.03 -5.07 17.73
CA PHE A 148 5.51 -3.75 17.34
C PHE A 148 4.37 -2.86 16.82
N GLN A 149 4.40 -1.55 17.09
CA GLN A 149 3.30 -0.64 16.73
C GLN A 149 2.93 -0.67 15.24
N SER A 150 3.92 -0.83 14.36
CA SER A 150 3.76 -0.78 12.90
C SER A 150 3.48 -2.14 12.27
N SER A 151 3.22 -3.18 13.08
CA SER A 151 3.07 -4.58 12.63
C SER A 151 1.62 -5.09 12.62
N CYS A 152 0.62 -4.21 12.76
CA CYS A 152 -0.80 -4.56 12.65
C CYS A 152 -1.11 -5.26 11.31
N GLY A 153 -0.73 -4.64 10.18
CA GLY A 153 -0.91 -5.21 8.83
C GLY A 153 -0.28 -6.59 8.65
N PRO A 154 1.03 -6.75 8.93
CA PRO A 154 1.70 -8.06 8.91
C PRO A 154 1.04 -9.12 9.80
N SER A 155 0.65 -8.75 11.02
CA SER A 155 0.00 -9.67 11.95
C SER A 155 -1.37 -10.12 11.42
N SER A 156 -2.14 -9.19 10.87
CA SER A 156 -3.43 -9.48 10.25
C SER A 156 -3.30 -10.32 8.99
N LEU A 157 -2.25 -10.11 8.19
CA LEU A 157 -1.93 -10.99 7.07
C LEU A 157 -1.55 -12.40 7.54
N ALA A 158 -0.74 -12.51 8.60
CA ALA A 158 -0.38 -13.80 9.19
C ALA A 158 -1.61 -14.57 9.67
N ASN A 159 -2.54 -13.87 10.33
CA ASN A 159 -3.83 -14.42 10.75
C ASN A 159 -4.68 -14.87 9.56
N LEU A 160 -4.68 -14.12 8.46
CA LEU A 160 -5.37 -14.54 7.24
C LEU A 160 -4.78 -15.85 6.71
N PHE A 161 -3.46 -15.99 6.64
CA PHE A 161 -2.83 -17.27 6.26
C PHE A 161 -3.20 -18.42 7.22
N ILE A 162 -3.26 -18.16 8.53
CA ILE A 162 -3.67 -19.16 9.53
C ILE A 162 -5.10 -19.66 9.24
N LEU A 163 -6.02 -18.76 8.93
CA LEU A 163 -7.41 -19.11 8.58
C LEU A 163 -7.50 -19.91 7.27
N HIS A 164 -6.51 -19.76 6.38
CA HIS A 164 -6.34 -20.56 5.17
C HIS A 164 -5.48 -21.83 5.38
N GLY A 165 -5.21 -22.20 6.63
CA GLY A 165 -4.53 -23.45 6.99
C GLY A 165 -3.00 -23.40 6.94
N ARG A 166 -2.40 -22.22 6.73
CA ARG A 166 -0.95 -22.03 6.69
C ARG A 166 -0.48 -21.13 7.82
N LYS A 167 0.36 -21.66 8.71
CA LYS A 167 0.94 -20.85 9.79
C LYS A 167 2.14 -20.06 9.28
N ILE A 168 2.09 -18.74 9.42
CA ILE A 168 3.24 -17.85 9.25
C ILE A 168 3.32 -16.93 10.48
N THR A 169 4.52 -16.42 10.75
CA THR A 169 4.81 -15.54 11.89
C THR A 169 4.66 -14.06 11.54
N GLU A 170 4.54 -13.22 12.57
CA GLU A 170 4.57 -11.76 12.46
C GLU A 170 5.81 -11.27 11.68
N ASN A 171 7.00 -11.78 12.03
CA ASN A 171 8.27 -11.43 11.41
C ASN A 171 8.31 -11.82 9.93
N GLU A 172 7.85 -13.03 9.58
CA GLU A 172 7.81 -13.50 8.19
C GLU A 172 6.90 -12.61 7.34
N ALA A 173 5.70 -12.31 7.85
CA ALA A 173 4.77 -11.40 7.17
C ALA A 173 5.35 -9.98 7.05
N ALA A 174 5.98 -9.45 8.10
CA ALA A 174 6.58 -8.12 8.10
C ALA A 174 7.77 -8.02 7.13
N LYS A 175 8.55 -9.10 7.01
CA LYS A 175 9.65 -9.20 6.05
C LYS A 175 9.13 -9.26 4.62
N ALA A 176 8.11 -10.07 4.35
CA ALA A 176 7.48 -10.17 3.04
C ALA A 176 6.86 -8.83 2.60
N ALA A 177 6.19 -8.14 3.53
CA ALA A 177 5.57 -6.84 3.27
C ALA A 177 6.54 -5.65 3.29
N ARG A 178 7.83 -5.89 3.62
CA ARG A 178 8.86 -4.84 3.77
C ARG A 178 8.42 -3.73 4.73
N THR A 179 7.81 -4.14 5.84
CA THR A 179 7.23 -3.23 6.83
C THR A 179 8.30 -2.34 7.45
N ARG A 180 7.95 -1.05 7.56
CA ARG A 180 8.83 0.01 8.08
C ARG A 180 8.26 0.57 9.38
N TYR A 181 9.01 1.46 10.01
CA TYR A 181 8.54 2.20 11.19
C TYR A 181 7.26 3.02 10.92
N THR A 182 7.00 3.36 9.68
CA THR A 182 5.77 4.06 9.25
C THR A 182 4.61 3.13 8.94
N GLY A 183 4.75 1.80 9.11
CA GLY A 183 3.71 0.83 8.80
C GLY A 183 3.86 0.16 7.43
N THR A 184 2.74 -0.39 6.96
CA THR A 184 2.60 -1.13 5.71
C THR A 184 1.28 -0.73 5.06
N THR A 185 1.27 -0.52 3.74
CA THR A 185 0.03 -0.27 2.99
C THR A 185 -0.68 -1.58 2.64
N GLY A 186 -1.99 -1.54 2.39
CA GLY A 186 -2.73 -2.75 2.00
C GLY A 186 -2.25 -3.39 0.69
N ASP A 187 -1.68 -2.62 -0.25
CA ASP A 187 -1.07 -3.19 -1.45
C ASP A 187 0.25 -3.88 -1.19
N GLU A 188 1.07 -3.34 -0.29
CA GLU A 188 2.28 -4.02 0.16
C GLU A 188 1.91 -5.35 0.85
N LEU A 189 0.79 -5.41 1.59
CA LEU A 189 0.27 -6.66 2.14
C LEU A 189 -0.21 -7.63 1.05
N ALA A 190 -0.88 -7.14 0.00
CA ALA A 190 -1.26 -7.98 -1.14
C ALA A 190 -0.03 -8.58 -1.85
N LEU A 191 1.00 -7.77 -2.10
CA LEU A 191 2.25 -8.25 -2.68
C LEU A 191 2.98 -9.21 -1.74
N ALA A 192 2.95 -8.95 -0.44
CA ALA A 192 3.51 -9.83 0.57
C ALA A 192 2.85 -11.21 0.51
N ALA A 193 1.52 -11.26 0.46
CA ALA A 193 0.75 -12.49 0.38
C ALA A 193 1.15 -13.31 -0.87
N ALA A 194 1.19 -12.69 -2.04
CA ALA A 194 1.62 -13.35 -3.28
C ALA A 194 3.09 -13.81 -3.24
N SER A 195 3.96 -13.12 -2.49
CA SER A 195 5.36 -13.53 -2.30
C SER A 195 5.53 -14.68 -1.31
N LEU A 196 4.65 -14.77 -0.31
CA LEU A 196 4.65 -15.82 0.70
C LEU A 196 4.13 -17.13 0.13
N ASP A 197 3.14 -17.07 -0.75
CA ASP A 197 2.56 -18.22 -1.43
C ASP A 197 2.32 -17.95 -2.91
N LYS A 198 3.12 -18.59 -3.78
CA LYS A 198 2.97 -18.44 -5.23
C LYS A 198 1.68 -19.07 -5.77
N SER A 199 0.97 -19.89 -4.97
CA SER A 199 -0.29 -20.50 -5.39
C SER A 199 -1.50 -19.59 -5.16
N VAL A 200 -1.33 -18.44 -4.50
CA VAL A 200 -2.40 -17.49 -4.19
C VAL A 200 -2.18 -16.16 -4.90
N TYR A 201 -3.24 -15.60 -5.45
CA TYR A 201 -3.36 -14.16 -5.65
C TYR A 201 -3.86 -13.51 -4.36
N ALA A 202 -3.46 -12.27 -4.19
CA ALA A 202 -4.01 -11.41 -3.17
C ALA A 202 -4.37 -10.07 -3.79
N ARG A 203 -5.51 -9.52 -3.37
CA ARG A 203 -5.96 -8.23 -3.87
C ARG A 203 -6.56 -7.41 -2.76
N TYR A 204 -6.06 -6.18 -2.64
CA TYR A 204 -6.61 -5.15 -1.76
C TYR A 204 -7.44 -4.18 -2.59
N PHE A 205 -8.75 -4.11 -2.34
CA PHE A 205 -9.66 -3.31 -3.15
C PHE A 205 -10.86 -2.80 -2.35
N LYS A 206 -11.50 -1.74 -2.87
CA LYS A 206 -12.71 -1.17 -2.31
C LYS A 206 -13.92 -2.05 -2.61
N MET A 207 -14.80 -2.24 -1.64
CA MET A 207 -16.09 -2.94 -1.79
C MET A 207 -17.09 -2.47 -0.71
N PRO A 208 -18.40 -2.63 -0.91
CA PRO A 208 -19.39 -2.44 0.15
C PRO A 208 -19.36 -3.61 1.15
N PHE A 209 -19.81 -3.39 2.39
CA PHE A 209 -19.70 -4.41 3.44
C PHE A 209 -20.64 -5.58 3.17
N GLU A 210 -21.76 -5.30 2.50
CA GLU A 210 -22.71 -6.30 2.03
C GLU A 210 -22.02 -7.34 1.13
N ASP A 211 -21.00 -6.94 0.37
CA ASP A 211 -20.26 -7.88 -0.47
C ASP A 211 -19.25 -8.71 0.33
N VAL A 212 -18.70 -8.17 1.43
CA VAL A 212 -17.94 -8.95 2.43
C VAL A 212 -18.83 -10.01 3.07
N GLU A 213 -20.04 -9.63 3.50
CA GLU A 213 -21.03 -10.57 4.05
C GLU A 213 -21.43 -11.64 3.04
N LYS A 214 -21.63 -11.26 1.77
CA LYS A 214 -21.96 -12.22 0.72
C LYS A 214 -20.83 -13.19 0.46
N LEU A 215 -19.58 -12.73 0.42
CA LEU A 215 -18.42 -13.59 0.20
C LEU A 215 -18.30 -14.63 1.33
N ASP A 216 -18.51 -14.19 2.57
CA ASP A 216 -18.41 -15.01 3.79
C ASP A 216 -17.08 -15.76 3.87
N LEU A 217 -16.00 -15.04 3.55
CA LEU A 217 -14.63 -15.52 3.60
C LEU A 217 -13.80 -14.65 4.54
N PRO A 218 -12.80 -15.24 5.21
CA PRO A 218 -11.79 -14.48 5.91
C PRO A 218 -11.11 -13.44 4.99
N CYS A 219 -10.86 -12.26 5.52
CA CYS A 219 -10.13 -11.21 4.83
C CYS A 219 -9.45 -10.27 5.82
N VAL A 220 -8.52 -9.43 5.35
CA VAL A 220 -8.01 -8.32 6.15
C VAL A 220 -8.78 -7.06 5.81
N LEU A 221 -9.35 -6.42 6.84
CA LEU A 221 -10.05 -5.14 6.75
C LEU A 221 -9.11 -4.02 7.18
N SER A 222 -9.23 -2.84 6.57
CA SER A 222 -8.57 -1.62 7.05
C SER A 222 -9.54 -0.77 7.88
N PHE A 223 -9.06 -0.33 9.04
CA PHE A 223 -9.81 0.50 9.97
C PHE A 223 -9.15 1.87 10.13
N ASN A 224 -9.95 2.92 10.02
CA ASN A 224 -9.58 4.33 10.23
C ASN A 224 -8.24 4.70 9.58
N GLU A 225 -7.97 4.18 8.38
CA GLU A 225 -6.77 4.41 7.55
C GLU A 225 -5.43 3.93 8.13
N GLU A 226 -5.33 3.65 9.43
CA GLU A 226 -4.07 3.37 10.13
C GLU A 226 -3.98 1.96 10.74
N HIS A 227 -5.09 1.21 10.80
CA HIS A 227 -5.14 -0.10 11.43
C HIS A 227 -5.62 -1.19 10.49
N PHE A 228 -5.19 -2.44 10.74
CA PHE A 228 -5.61 -3.60 9.98
C PHE A 228 -6.05 -4.71 10.92
N VAL A 229 -7.20 -5.31 10.64
CA VAL A 229 -7.73 -6.44 11.39
C VAL A 229 -8.06 -7.61 10.47
N THR A 230 -8.08 -8.83 10.99
CA THR A 230 -8.47 -10.02 10.21
C THR A 230 -9.92 -10.35 10.48
N TYR A 231 -10.81 -10.09 9.53
CA TYR A 231 -12.17 -10.59 9.57
C TYR A 231 -12.17 -12.11 9.41
N ILE A 232 -12.88 -12.80 10.31
CA ILE A 232 -13.07 -14.25 10.26
C ILE A 232 -14.37 -14.57 9.52
N GLY A 233 -15.47 -13.95 9.92
CA GLY A 233 -16.78 -14.30 9.41
C GLY A 233 -17.92 -13.78 10.29
N LYS A 234 -19.13 -14.17 9.93
CA LYS A 234 -20.35 -13.85 10.69
C LYS A 234 -20.70 -14.98 11.64
N ARG A 235 -20.85 -14.66 12.92
CA ARG A 235 -21.31 -15.58 13.97
C ARG A 235 -22.65 -15.13 14.54
N LYS A 236 -23.74 -15.74 14.05
CA LYS A 236 -25.12 -15.34 14.38
C LYS A 236 -25.38 -13.87 13.99
N HIS A 237 -25.52 -13.00 14.98
CA HIS A 237 -25.78 -11.56 14.81
C HIS A 237 -24.53 -10.70 15.03
N LEU A 238 -23.38 -11.33 15.29
CA LEU A 238 -22.10 -10.66 15.53
C LEU A 238 -21.12 -11.03 14.42
N TYR A 239 -20.14 -10.16 14.23
CA TYR A 239 -19.03 -10.33 13.30
C TYR A 239 -17.78 -10.60 14.11
N GLU A 240 -17.09 -11.69 13.75
CA GLU A 240 -15.88 -12.14 14.42
C GLU A 240 -14.67 -11.70 13.61
N TYR A 241 -13.72 -11.09 14.30
CA TYR A 241 -12.45 -10.63 13.71
C TYR A 241 -11.34 -10.70 14.75
N VAL A 242 -10.10 -10.72 14.28
CA VAL A 242 -8.91 -10.65 15.12
C VAL A 242 -8.32 -9.26 15.00
N ASP A 243 -8.33 -8.52 16.11
CA ASP A 243 -7.52 -7.33 16.24
C ASP A 243 -6.11 -7.75 16.68
N PRO A 244 -5.05 -7.52 15.89
CA PRO A 244 -3.70 -7.92 16.26
C PRO A 244 -3.20 -7.25 17.55
N SER A 245 -3.78 -6.13 18.00
CA SER A 245 -3.44 -5.49 19.28
C SER A 245 -4.10 -6.16 20.50
N ILE A 246 -5.18 -6.93 20.31
CA ILE A 246 -6.04 -7.40 21.41
C ILE A 246 -6.23 -8.93 21.38
N GLY A 247 -6.50 -9.49 20.21
CA GLY A 247 -6.91 -10.88 20.00
C GLY A 247 -8.28 -10.97 19.31
N ILE A 248 -9.02 -12.04 19.59
CA ILE A 248 -10.34 -12.28 19.00
C ILE A 248 -11.37 -11.28 19.56
N CYS A 249 -12.14 -10.67 18.66
CA CYS A 249 -13.14 -9.66 18.93
C CYS A 249 -14.49 -10.06 18.30
N LEU A 250 -15.58 -9.62 18.92
CA LEU A 250 -16.94 -9.75 18.41
C LEU A 250 -17.60 -8.36 18.39
N ALA A 251 -18.14 -7.96 17.25
CA ALA A 251 -18.82 -6.66 17.11
C ALA A 251 -20.17 -6.81 16.40
N LYS A 252 -21.07 -5.85 16.63
CA LYS A 252 -22.26 -5.69 15.78
C LYS A 252 -21.85 -5.12 14.42
N LYS A 253 -22.74 -5.20 13.43
CA LYS A 253 -22.46 -4.69 12.08
C LYS A 253 -22.09 -3.22 12.13
N GLU A 254 -22.88 -2.43 12.85
CA GLU A 254 -22.77 -0.97 12.90
C GLU A 254 -21.40 -0.57 13.48
N ASP A 255 -21.01 -1.19 14.59
CA ASP A 255 -19.73 -0.93 15.26
C ASP A 255 -18.52 -1.27 14.37
N LEU A 256 -18.60 -2.38 13.64
CA LEU A 256 -17.54 -2.81 12.72
C LEU A 256 -17.47 -1.88 11.50
N THR A 257 -18.61 -1.62 10.86
CA THR A 257 -18.67 -0.79 9.64
C THR A 257 -18.34 0.68 9.90
N SER A 258 -18.57 1.19 11.11
CA SER A 258 -18.22 2.57 11.48
C SER A 258 -16.71 2.84 11.50
N GLN A 259 -15.91 1.78 11.69
CA GLN A 259 -14.45 1.86 11.68
C GLN A 259 -13.84 1.49 10.33
N TRP A 260 -14.59 0.84 9.45
CA TRP A 260 -14.07 0.23 8.24
C TRP A 260 -13.96 1.23 7.08
N ASP A 261 -12.79 1.28 6.43
CA ASP A 261 -12.53 2.24 5.33
C ASP A 261 -13.13 1.80 3.97
N GLY A 262 -13.96 0.76 3.95
CA GLY A 262 -14.54 0.21 2.72
C GLY A 262 -13.54 -0.57 1.85
N LYS A 263 -12.40 -1.00 2.41
CA LYS A 263 -11.37 -1.79 1.71
C LYS A 263 -11.11 -3.13 2.40
N ALA A 264 -10.92 -4.16 1.59
CA ALA A 264 -10.61 -5.50 2.07
C ALA A 264 -9.51 -6.14 1.22
N LEU A 265 -8.66 -6.91 1.88
CA LEU A 265 -7.64 -7.76 1.28
C LEU A 265 -8.10 -9.22 1.36
N TYR A 266 -8.31 -9.83 0.21
CA TYR A 266 -8.57 -11.27 0.10
C TYR A 266 -7.35 -11.98 -0.45
N ILE A 267 -7.14 -13.22 0.01
CA ILE A 267 -6.27 -14.19 -0.64
C ILE A 267 -7.13 -15.27 -1.29
N TYR A 268 -6.82 -15.63 -2.53
CA TYR A 268 -7.57 -16.63 -3.29
C TYR A 268 -6.65 -17.30 -4.32
N PRO A 269 -6.95 -18.52 -4.77
CA PRO A 269 -6.07 -19.22 -5.71
C PRO A 269 -5.80 -18.42 -6.99
N GLU A 270 -4.57 -18.52 -7.50
CA GLU A 270 -4.07 -17.73 -8.65
C GLU A 270 -4.99 -17.82 -9.89
N ASP A 271 -5.64 -18.95 -10.08
CA ASP A 271 -6.50 -19.21 -11.22
C ASP A 271 -7.76 -18.35 -11.30
N PHE A 272 -8.06 -17.47 -10.35
CA PHE A 272 -9.35 -16.76 -10.29
C PHE A 272 -9.30 -15.26 -10.57
N ASN A 273 -8.12 -14.68 -10.79
CA ASN A 273 -7.98 -13.25 -11.13
C ASN A 273 -8.01 -13.01 -12.64
N PHE A 274 -9.18 -13.14 -13.28
CA PHE A 274 -9.31 -12.88 -14.72
C PHE A 274 -10.67 -12.32 -15.10
N GLU A 275 -10.70 -11.65 -16.25
CA GLU A 275 -11.92 -11.29 -16.96
C GLU A 275 -11.99 -12.02 -18.30
N LEU A 276 -13.12 -12.65 -18.59
CA LEU A 276 -13.37 -13.30 -19.88
C LEU A 276 -14.70 -12.87 -20.45
N ARG A 277 -14.76 -12.76 -21.78
CA ARG A 277 -15.97 -12.43 -22.54
C ARG A 277 -16.55 -13.67 -23.21
N LYS A 278 -17.86 -13.64 -23.46
CA LYS A 278 -18.53 -14.68 -24.24
C LYS A 278 -17.79 -14.96 -25.57
N GLY A 279 -17.57 -16.24 -25.86
CA GLY A 279 -16.83 -16.71 -27.03
C GLY A 279 -15.33 -16.92 -26.80
N GLU A 280 -14.76 -16.44 -25.69
CA GLU A 280 -13.36 -16.72 -25.33
C GLU A 280 -13.24 -18.11 -24.69
N SER A 281 -12.07 -18.74 -24.88
CA SER A 281 -11.76 -20.05 -24.31
C SER A 281 -10.58 -19.96 -23.34
N ASP A 282 -10.72 -20.57 -22.17
CA ASP A 282 -9.71 -20.61 -21.12
C ASP A 282 -9.87 -21.85 -20.24
N GLU A 283 -8.76 -22.46 -19.81
CA GLU A 283 -8.78 -23.62 -18.93
C GLU A 283 -9.48 -23.35 -17.58
N ARG A 284 -9.46 -22.09 -17.11
CA ARG A 284 -10.10 -21.67 -15.86
C ARG A 284 -11.62 -21.70 -15.94
N ILE A 285 -12.20 -21.59 -17.14
CA ILE A 285 -13.65 -21.73 -17.35
C ILE A 285 -14.14 -23.12 -16.94
N LYS A 286 -13.33 -24.16 -17.15
CA LYS A 286 -13.65 -25.52 -16.70
C LYS A 286 -13.92 -25.57 -15.21
N LYS A 287 -13.10 -24.86 -14.43
CA LYS A 287 -13.24 -24.76 -12.96
C LYS A 287 -14.52 -24.01 -12.57
N ILE A 288 -14.87 -22.95 -13.30
CA ILE A 288 -16.11 -22.19 -13.06
C ILE A 288 -17.34 -23.03 -13.37
N LYS A 289 -17.37 -23.70 -14.53
CA LYS A 289 -18.45 -24.62 -14.91
C LYS A 289 -18.62 -25.69 -13.83
N LYS A 290 -17.53 -26.32 -13.40
CA LYS A 290 -17.52 -27.30 -12.30
C LYS A 290 -18.06 -26.74 -10.97
N ALA A 291 -17.68 -25.52 -10.61
CA ALA A 291 -18.12 -24.88 -9.37
C ALA A 291 -19.62 -24.53 -9.41
N LEU A 292 -20.12 -23.99 -10.53
CA LEU A 292 -21.54 -23.72 -10.75
C LEU A 292 -22.38 -25.00 -10.74
N ASP A 293 -21.87 -26.07 -11.34
CA ASP A 293 -22.51 -27.38 -11.29
C ASP A 293 -22.57 -27.94 -9.86
N ALA A 294 -21.47 -27.86 -9.11
CA ALA A 294 -21.44 -28.24 -7.70
C ALA A 294 -22.44 -27.43 -6.86
N LEU A 295 -22.53 -26.11 -7.08
CA LEU A 295 -23.49 -25.20 -6.44
C LEU A 295 -24.94 -25.62 -6.67
N TYR A 296 -25.27 -25.90 -7.92
CA TYR A 296 -26.63 -26.24 -8.33
C TYR A 296 -26.92 -27.74 -8.27
N LYS A 297 -25.99 -28.54 -7.75
CA LYS A 297 -26.07 -30.01 -7.69
C LYS A 297 -26.41 -30.63 -9.05
N LYS A 298 -25.85 -30.05 -10.12
CA LYS A 298 -25.91 -30.56 -11.49
C LYS A 298 -24.57 -31.22 -11.83
N GLY A 299 -24.61 -32.26 -12.65
CA GLY A 299 -23.41 -32.93 -13.14
C GLY A 299 -22.97 -34.16 -12.32
N SER A 300 -22.25 -35.05 -13.00
CA SER A 300 -21.55 -36.19 -12.39
C SER A 300 -20.15 -35.76 -11.94
N ALA A 301 -19.54 -36.47 -10.98
CA ALA A 301 -18.14 -36.26 -10.59
C ALA A 301 -17.16 -36.39 -11.78
N ASP A 302 -17.55 -37.15 -12.80
CA ASP A 302 -16.78 -37.42 -14.02
C ASP A 302 -17.16 -36.52 -15.21
N ALA A 303 -17.93 -35.44 -14.99
CA ALA A 303 -18.30 -34.51 -16.05
C ALA A 303 -17.06 -33.84 -16.66
N VAL A 304 -16.94 -33.92 -17.99
CA VAL A 304 -15.87 -33.25 -18.75
C VAL A 304 -16.35 -31.85 -19.14
N TYR A 305 -15.64 -30.83 -18.67
CA TYR A 305 -15.92 -29.43 -18.97
C TYR A 305 -14.99 -28.91 -20.07
N ASP A 306 -15.56 -28.26 -21.09
CA ASP A 306 -14.78 -27.48 -22.05
C ASP A 306 -14.39 -26.10 -21.46
N GLY A 307 -13.41 -25.46 -22.09
CA GLY A 307 -12.92 -24.15 -21.68
C GLY A 307 -13.69 -22.97 -22.29
N LEU A 308 -14.78 -23.18 -23.03
CA LEU A 308 -15.45 -22.13 -23.80
C LEU A 308 -16.49 -21.38 -22.95
N TYR A 309 -16.46 -20.05 -23.03
CA TYR A 309 -17.56 -19.22 -22.55
C TYR A 309 -18.72 -19.22 -23.55
N ASP A 310 -19.59 -20.22 -23.42
CA ASP A 310 -20.77 -20.42 -24.26
C ASP A 310 -22.09 -19.86 -23.66
N ASP A 311 -23.19 -20.02 -24.40
CA ASP A 311 -24.54 -19.63 -23.98
C ASP A 311 -25.01 -20.34 -22.69
N SER A 312 -24.56 -21.58 -22.48
CA SER A 312 -24.94 -22.40 -21.32
C SER A 312 -24.32 -21.86 -20.04
N LEU A 313 -23.02 -21.52 -20.09
CA LEU A 313 -22.33 -20.85 -19.02
C LEU A 313 -22.92 -19.46 -18.77
N GLU A 314 -23.25 -18.71 -19.82
CA GLU A 314 -23.90 -17.40 -19.67
C GLU A 314 -25.24 -17.51 -18.92
N ALA A 315 -26.08 -18.49 -19.27
CA ALA A 315 -27.33 -18.74 -18.56
C ALA A 315 -27.10 -19.10 -17.09
N SER A 316 -26.07 -19.91 -16.81
CA SER A 316 -25.70 -20.30 -15.44
C SER A 316 -25.19 -19.11 -14.61
N LEU A 317 -24.39 -18.24 -15.22
CA LEU A 317 -23.92 -17.00 -14.59
C LEU A 317 -25.07 -16.02 -14.35
N ARG A 318 -26.01 -15.89 -15.29
CA ARG A 318 -27.22 -15.06 -15.10
C ARG A 318 -28.05 -15.53 -13.92
N ARG A 319 -28.25 -16.85 -13.81
CA ARG A 319 -28.94 -17.45 -12.65
C ARG A 319 -28.18 -17.17 -11.36
N PHE A 320 -26.86 -17.36 -11.35
CA PHE A 320 -26.02 -17.08 -10.19
C PHE A 320 -26.11 -15.61 -9.75
N THR A 321 -25.97 -14.67 -10.68
CA THR A 321 -26.13 -13.24 -10.41
C THR A 321 -27.52 -12.92 -9.83
N ALA A 322 -28.57 -13.56 -10.32
CA ALA A 322 -29.93 -13.38 -9.80
C ALA A 322 -30.08 -13.93 -8.37
N ASP A 323 -29.56 -15.13 -8.12
CA ASP A 323 -29.63 -15.79 -6.81
C ASP A 323 -28.86 -15.00 -5.73
N TYR A 324 -27.73 -14.38 -6.10
CA TYR A 324 -26.84 -13.67 -5.16
C TYR A 324 -26.93 -12.13 -5.26
N LYS A 325 -27.85 -11.59 -6.07
CA LYS A 325 -28.07 -10.15 -6.29
C LYS A 325 -26.76 -9.37 -6.44
N THR A 326 -25.87 -9.84 -7.32
CA THR A 326 -24.60 -9.16 -7.55
C THR A 326 -24.84 -7.90 -8.40
N LEU A 327 -24.10 -6.82 -8.12
CA LEU A 327 -24.20 -5.56 -8.87
C LEU A 327 -23.48 -5.61 -10.24
N SER A 328 -23.09 -6.80 -10.70
CA SER A 328 -22.42 -7.01 -11.98
C SER A 328 -23.40 -6.73 -13.12
N THR A 329 -23.27 -5.57 -13.76
CA THR A 329 -24.12 -5.17 -14.89
C THR A 329 -23.86 -5.97 -16.17
N GLU A 330 -22.73 -6.67 -16.25
CA GLU A 330 -22.32 -7.43 -17.43
C GLU A 330 -22.24 -8.93 -17.12
N ASN A 331 -23.38 -9.63 -17.24
CA ASN A 331 -23.42 -11.11 -17.16
C ASN A 331 -22.75 -11.80 -18.36
N SER A 332 -22.26 -11.03 -19.33
CA SER A 332 -21.42 -11.47 -20.45
C SER A 332 -19.93 -11.48 -20.13
N LYS A 333 -19.56 -11.02 -18.91
CA LYS A 333 -18.20 -11.06 -18.40
C LYS A 333 -18.14 -11.84 -17.10
N ILE A 334 -17.22 -12.78 -17.08
CA ILE A 334 -16.75 -13.39 -15.84
C ILE A 334 -15.72 -12.42 -15.26
N ASN A 335 -15.85 -12.01 -13.99
CA ASN A 335 -14.92 -11.07 -13.35
C ASN A 335 -14.36 -11.66 -12.05
N PRO A 336 -13.29 -11.07 -11.48
CA PRO A 336 -12.64 -11.63 -10.29
C PRO A 336 -13.57 -11.73 -9.06
N TYR A 337 -14.52 -10.80 -8.88
CA TYR A 337 -15.46 -10.85 -7.76
C TYR A 337 -16.48 -11.99 -7.94
N ASN A 338 -17.07 -12.12 -9.13
CA ASN A 338 -18.00 -13.20 -9.45
C ASN A 338 -17.30 -14.56 -9.33
N ASN A 339 -16.05 -14.68 -9.82
CA ASN A 339 -15.25 -15.88 -9.61
C ASN A 339 -15.16 -16.22 -8.13
N LEU A 340 -14.65 -15.28 -7.34
CA LEU A 340 -14.44 -15.49 -5.91
C LEU A 340 -15.74 -15.91 -5.20
N LEU A 341 -16.86 -15.25 -5.50
CA LEU A 341 -18.16 -15.57 -4.91
C LEU A 341 -18.68 -16.94 -5.35
N ILE A 342 -18.54 -17.31 -6.63
CA ILE A 342 -18.90 -18.65 -7.12
C ILE A 342 -18.13 -19.71 -6.35
N PHE A 343 -16.81 -19.57 -6.24
CA PHE A 343 -15.98 -20.55 -5.55
C PHE A 343 -16.25 -20.59 -4.04
N SER A 344 -16.46 -19.44 -3.39
CA SER A 344 -16.75 -19.41 -1.95
C SER A 344 -18.04 -20.14 -1.61
N LYS A 345 -19.04 -20.06 -2.49
CA LYS A 345 -20.31 -20.77 -2.33
C LYS A 345 -20.23 -22.23 -2.75
N ALA A 346 -19.44 -22.55 -3.77
CA ALA A 346 -19.29 -23.92 -4.26
C ALA A 346 -18.50 -24.82 -3.32
N TYR A 347 -17.46 -24.27 -2.69
CA TYR A 347 -16.51 -24.98 -1.85
C TYR A 347 -16.32 -24.22 -0.54
N PRO A 348 -17.33 -24.22 0.35
CA PRO A 348 -17.19 -23.58 1.65
C PRO A 348 -16.01 -24.21 2.41
N LEU A 349 -15.14 -23.37 2.97
CA LEU A 349 -14.12 -23.81 3.91
C LEU A 349 -14.85 -24.44 5.12
N LYS A 350 -14.44 -25.65 5.49
CA LYS A 350 -15.06 -26.43 6.57
C LYS A 350 -14.71 -25.90 7.95
#